data_AF-A0A1G9PSJ5-F1
#
_entry.id   AF-A0A1G9PSJ5-F1
#
_cell.length_a   1.000
_cell.length_b   1.000
_cell.length_c   1.000
_cell.angle_alpha   90.00
_cell.angle_beta   90.00
_cell.angle_gamma   90.00
#
_symmetry.space_group_name_H-M   'P 1'
#
loop_
_entity.id
_entity.type
_entity.pdbx_description
1 polymer ?
#
loop_
_entity_poly.entity_id
_entity_poly.type
_entity_poly.pdbx_seq_one_letter_code
_entity_poly.pdbx_strand_id
1 'polypeptide(L)'
;MAAEIVTTHFIAHSEDAADAYAIWRGRVETSGAEVLALSPAPHPIDDQFILWDLRTEAAYGNLRDPGSMRLYELNALVDFNGIDRDNRIEQFFLDDPFVTARYPSTLGGLTGLVTRDGIGERPLSLVTVVYLGAESAVPHVRSLFDALITHSHVVAYHPELGLLEGTEHASLVGPLWVRDATLNIIGTGDRFFSPGKEAWSGWFLTADAIETVEANLTELIEPDAVVIGRAVAEPF
;
A
#
# COMPACT_ATOMS: atom_id res chain seq x y z
N MET A 1 -1.82 -14.92 -13.86
CA MET A 1 -1.05 -13.68 -14.10
C MET A 1 -0.92 -13.03 -12.75
N ALA A 2 0.29 -12.93 -12.21
CA ALA A 2 0.53 -12.44 -10.85
C ALA A 2 1.29 -11.13 -10.97
N ALA A 3 0.57 -10.03 -10.79
CA ALA A 3 1.18 -8.71 -10.80
C ALA A 3 1.83 -8.42 -9.44
N GLU A 4 2.78 -7.50 -9.44
CA GLU A 4 3.41 -6.97 -8.25
C GLU A 4 3.38 -5.45 -8.30
N ILE A 5 3.14 -4.82 -7.15
CA ILE A 5 3.52 -3.43 -6.94
C ILE A 5 4.95 -3.46 -6.41
N VAL A 6 5.90 -2.94 -7.18
CA VAL A 6 7.25 -2.70 -6.72
C VAL A 6 7.32 -1.24 -6.27
N THR A 7 7.56 -1.06 -4.97
CA THR A 7 7.69 0.27 -4.36
C THR A 7 9.16 0.60 -4.20
N THR A 8 9.59 1.73 -4.74
CA THR A 8 10.93 2.28 -4.57
C THR A 8 10.87 3.45 -3.61
N HIS A 9 11.45 3.28 -2.42
CA HIS A 9 11.68 4.37 -1.48
C HIS A 9 13.06 4.95 -1.73
N PHE A 10 13.17 6.27 -1.82
CA PHE A 10 14.45 6.93 -2.03
C PHE A 10 14.53 8.27 -1.33
N ILE A 11 15.76 8.72 -1.06
CA ILE A 11 15.99 10.06 -0.54
C ILE A 11 16.63 10.97 -1.58
N ALA A 12 16.18 12.23 -1.59
CA ALA A 12 16.75 13.28 -2.43
C ALA A 12 16.53 14.65 -1.79
N HIS A 13 17.30 15.64 -2.21
CA HIS A 13 16.88 17.03 -2.03
C HIS A 13 15.64 17.31 -2.88
N SER A 14 14.77 18.21 -2.42
CA SER A 14 13.50 18.46 -3.11
C SER A 14 13.69 18.97 -4.53
N GLU A 15 14.77 19.71 -4.80
CA GLU A 15 15.14 20.15 -6.15
C GLU A 15 15.56 19.02 -7.09
N ASP A 16 16.02 17.89 -6.55
CA ASP A 16 16.58 16.78 -7.33
C ASP A 16 15.56 15.64 -7.55
N ALA A 17 14.37 15.72 -6.96
CA ALA A 17 13.36 14.64 -7.00
C ALA A 17 12.87 14.35 -8.43
N ALA A 18 12.75 15.36 -9.28
CA ALA A 18 12.34 15.18 -10.68
C ALA A 18 13.41 14.45 -11.52
N ASP A 19 14.69 14.73 -11.26
CA ASP A 19 15.81 14.04 -11.92
C ASP A 19 15.87 12.57 -11.49
N ALA A 20 15.69 12.31 -10.19
CA ALA A 20 15.61 10.96 -9.63
C ALA A 20 14.46 10.15 -10.29
N TYR A 21 13.28 10.76 -10.45
CA TYR A 21 12.15 10.14 -11.15
C TYR A 21 12.48 9.76 -12.59
N ALA A 22 13.11 10.65 -13.35
CA ALA A 22 13.46 10.39 -14.74
C ALA A 22 14.43 9.19 -14.88
N ILE A 23 15.39 9.07 -13.95
CA ILE A 23 16.31 7.93 -13.89
C ILE A 23 15.54 6.64 -13.57
N TRP A 24 14.77 6.64 -12.48
CA TRP A 24 13.98 5.49 -12.05
C TRP A 24 13.07 5.00 -13.19
N ARG A 25 12.32 5.91 -13.81
CA ARG A 25 11.41 5.58 -14.90
C ARG A 25 12.13 4.93 -16.08
N GLY A 26 13.25 5.49 -16.52
CA GLY A 26 14.03 4.93 -17.62
C GLY A 26 14.56 3.52 -17.31
N ARG A 27 14.99 3.28 -16.06
CA ARG A 27 15.44 1.95 -15.63
C ARG A 27 14.29 0.95 -15.59
N VAL A 28 13.16 1.29 -14.97
CA VAL A 28 11.96 0.43 -14.90
C VAL A 28 11.44 0.09 -16.29
N GLU A 29 11.35 1.06 -17.19
CA GLU A 29 10.92 0.84 -18.59
C GLU A 29 11.86 -0.10 -19.36
N THR A 30 13.14 -0.19 -18.97
CA THR A 30 14.13 -1.10 -19.58
C THR A 30 14.36 -2.40 -18.80
N SER A 31 13.61 -2.62 -17.71
CA SER A 31 13.74 -3.80 -16.85
C SER A 31 13.42 -5.12 -17.55
N GLY A 32 12.61 -5.07 -18.61
CA GLY A 32 12.09 -6.23 -19.30
C GLY A 32 10.84 -6.85 -18.65
N ALA A 33 10.39 -6.33 -17.50
CA ALA A 33 9.07 -6.63 -16.97
C ALA A 33 7.98 -5.94 -17.81
N GLU A 34 6.78 -6.51 -17.85
CA GLU A 34 5.62 -5.82 -18.41
C GLU A 34 5.16 -4.75 -17.41
N VAL A 35 5.36 -3.48 -17.76
CA VAL A 35 4.95 -2.35 -16.93
C VAL A 35 3.50 -2.00 -17.24
N LEU A 36 2.62 -2.22 -16.26
CA LEU A 36 1.17 -1.97 -16.38
C LEU A 36 0.82 -0.53 -15.98
N ALA A 37 1.41 -0.04 -14.89
CA ALA A 37 1.29 1.35 -14.44
C ALA A 37 2.55 1.82 -13.71
N LEU A 38 2.77 3.14 -13.72
CA LEU A 38 3.81 3.82 -12.95
C LEU A 38 3.18 4.99 -12.20
N SER A 39 3.73 5.30 -11.02
CA SER A 39 3.43 6.53 -10.33
C SER A 39 3.74 7.74 -11.22
N PRO A 40 2.93 8.81 -11.17
CA PRO A 40 3.08 9.95 -12.07
C PRO A 40 4.25 10.87 -11.68
N ALA A 41 4.65 10.85 -10.40
CA ALA A 41 5.74 11.64 -9.84
C ALA A 41 6.16 11.06 -8.48
N PRO A 42 7.33 11.45 -7.93
CA PRO A 42 7.71 11.11 -6.56
C PRO A 42 6.71 11.63 -5.54
N HIS A 43 6.20 10.74 -4.70
CA HIS A 43 5.31 11.10 -3.60
C HIS A 43 6.12 11.26 -2.31
N PRO A 44 6.13 12.44 -1.64
CA PRO A 44 6.81 12.59 -0.36
C PRO A 44 6.05 11.82 0.73
N ILE A 45 6.75 10.99 1.49
CA ILE A 45 6.19 10.20 2.59
C ILE A 45 6.90 10.49 3.92
N ASP A 46 6.29 10.09 5.03
CA ASP A 46 6.79 10.32 6.40
C ASP A 46 7.03 9.00 7.14
N ASP A 47 7.94 8.18 6.61
CA ASP A 47 8.49 7.03 7.33
C ASP A 47 9.85 7.41 7.92
N GLN A 48 9.88 7.62 9.24
CA GLN A 48 11.10 8.04 9.94
C GLN A 48 12.18 6.95 9.94
N PHE A 49 11.80 5.67 9.97
CA PHE A 49 12.78 4.60 10.01
C PHE A 49 13.53 4.53 8.68
N ILE A 50 12.79 4.44 7.56
CA ILE A 50 13.37 4.38 6.22
C ILE A 50 14.15 5.67 5.91
N LEU A 51 13.63 6.83 6.31
CA LEU A 51 14.30 8.11 6.10
C LEU A 51 15.69 8.14 6.75
N TRP A 52 15.80 7.75 8.02
CA TRP A 52 17.07 7.80 8.74
C TRP A 52 18.05 6.72 8.29
N ASP A 53 17.55 5.55 7.88
CA ASP A 53 18.36 4.49 7.30
C ASP A 53 19.04 4.96 6.00
N LEU A 54 18.25 5.43 5.04
CA LEU A 54 18.78 5.93 3.75
C LEU A 54 19.67 7.18 3.93
N ARG A 55 19.37 8.06 4.89
CA ARG A 55 20.24 9.22 5.18
C ARG A 55 21.60 8.79 5.72
N THR A 56 21.64 7.68 6.45
CA THR A 56 22.89 7.10 6.94
C THR A 56 23.71 6.55 5.77
N GLU A 57 23.07 5.88 4.81
CA GLU A 57 23.73 5.45 3.57
C GLU A 57 24.27 6.65 2.77
N ALA A 58 23.47 7.73 2.61
CA ALA A 58 23.93 8.96 1.97
C ALA A 58 25.15 9.57 2.68
N ALA A 59 25.19 9.52 4.01
CA ALA A 59 26.35 9.99 4.78
C ALA A 59 27.59 9.12 4.55
N TYR A 60 27.44 7.78 4.52
CA TYR A 60 28.53 6.87 4.15
C TYR A 60 29.00 7.07 2.71
N GLY A 61 28.09 7.39 1.79
CA GLY A 61 28.37 7.77 0.41
C GLY A 61 28.95 9.18 0.23
N ASN A 62 29.13 9.94 1.31
CA ASN A 62 29.61 11.33 1.31
C ASN A 62 28.78 12.26 0.38
N LEU A 63 27.47 12.07 0.35
CA LEU A 63 26.56 12.94 -0.40
C LEU A 63 26.41 14.31 0.27
N ARG A 64 26.00 15.31 -0.51
CA ARG A 64 25.81 16.68 -0.03
C ARG A 64 24.64 16.73 0.95
N ASP A 65 24.91 17.20 2.16
CA ASP A 65 23.91 17.50 3.21
C ASP A 65 22.82 16.41 3.37
N PRO A 66 23.18 15.17 3.76
CA PRO A 66 22.21 14.08 3.88
C PRO A 66 21.07 14.40 4.85
N GLY A 67 21.33 15.21 5.87
CA GLY A 67 20.34 15.56 6.90
C GLY A 67 19.15 16.37 6.40
N SER A 68 19.25 17.04 5.25
CA SER A 68 18.14 17.81 4.66
C SER A 68 17.39 17.08 3.54
N MET A 69 17.88 15.94 3.08
CA MET A 69 17.18 15.11 2.08
C MET A 69 15.85 14.60 2.63
N ARG A 70 14.84 14.47 1.77
CA ARG A 70 13.50 13.98 2.12
C ARG A 70 13.26 12.60 1.54
N LEU A 71 12.38 11.83 2.17
CA LEU A 71 11.96 10.52 1.69
C LEU A 71 10.83 10.67 0.67
N TYR A 72 10.95 9.92 -0.42
CA TYR A 72 9.98 9.84 -1.50
C TYR A 72 9.67 8.38 -1.83
N GLU A 73 8.48 8.17 -2.38
CA GLU A 73 7.99 6.88 -2.86
C GLU A 73 7.67 6.96 -4.35
N LEU A 74 7.96 5.87 -5.06
CA LEU A 74 7.56 5.61 -6.44
C LEU A 74 7.03 4.18 -6.54
N ASN A 75 5.90 3.99 -7.22
CA ASN A 75 5.30 2.68 -7.40
C ASN A 75 5.26 2.28 -8.87
N ALA A 76 5.54 1.00 -9.14
CA ALA A 76 5.36 0.39 -10.44
C ALA A 76 4.51 -0.87 -10.31
N LEU A 77 3.39 -0.92 -11.03
CA LEU A 77 2.59 -2.13 -11.17
C LEU A 77 3.15 -2.89 -12.36
N VAL A 78 3.69 -4.07 -12.11
CA VAL A 78 4.42 -4.85 -13.11
C VAL A 78 4.00 -6.31 -13.10
N ASP A 79 4.19 -6.96 -14.25
CA ASP A 79 4.17 -8.41 -14.37
C ASP A 79 5.53 -8.89 -14.89
N PHE A 80 6.17 -9.76 -14.12
CA PHE A 80 7.45 -10.38 -14.52
C PHE A 80 7.27 -11.47 -15.59
N ASN A 81 6.05 -11.95 -15.88
CA ASN A 81 5.72 -12.78 -17.05
C ASN A 81 6.75 -13.88 -17.39
N GLY A 82 7.06 -14.74 -16.41
CA GLY A 82 7.96 -15.88 -16.61
C GLY A 82 9.44 -15.51 -16.77
N ILE A 83 9.81 -14.25 -16.57
CA ILE A 83 11.21 -13.84 -16.36
C ILE A 83 11.57 -14.00 -14.88
N ASP A 84 12.85 -14.25 -14.62
CA ASP A 84 13.37 -14.37 -13.27
C ASP A 84 13.39 -13.00 -12.59
N ARG A 85 12.49 -12.81 -11.60
CA ARG A 85 12.32 -11.59 -10.83
C ARG A 85 13.63 -11.11 -10.21
N ASP A 86 14.41 -12.02 -9.64
CA ASP A 86 15.63 -11.67 -8.90
C ASP A 86 16.68 -11.04 -9.81
N ASN A 87 16.70 -11.40 -11.09
CA ASN A 87 17.61 -10.81 -12.07
C ASN A 87 17.16 -9.43 -12.58
N ARG A 88 15.91 -9.04 -12.35
CA ARG A 88 15.31 -7.81 -12.92
C ARG A 88 14.97 -6.76 -11.88
N ILE A 89 14.73 -7.17 -10.64
CA ILE A 89 14.32 -6.28 -9.55
C ILE A 89 15.35 -5.17 -9.29
N GLU A 90 16.63 -5.40 -9.61
CA GLU A 90 17.70 -4.39 -9.53
C GLU A 90 17.45 -3.13 -10.39
N GLN A 91 16.62 -3.24 -11.44
CA GLN A 91 16.27 -2.10 -12.30
C GLN A 91 15.27 -1.14 -11.64
N PHE A 92 14.67 -1.52 -10.52
CA PHE A 92 13.75 -0.69 -9.76
C PHE A 92 14.45 0.17 -8.70
N PHE A 93 15.73 -0.11 -8.40
CA PHE A 93 16.58 0.83 -7.67
C PHE A 93 16.98 2.00 -8.58
N LEU A 94 17.25 3.17 -8.00
CA LEU A 94 17.70 4.33 -8.78
C LEU A 94 19.14 4.21 -9.26
N ASP A 95 19.98 3.55 -8.46
CA ASP A 95 21.41 3.44 -8.73
C ASP A 95 21.82 2.01 -9.06
N ASP A 96 22.97 1.88 -9.71
CA ASP A 96 23.65 0.61 -9.87
C ASP A 96 24.30 0.22 -8.52
N PRO A 97 24.11 -1.01 -8.01
CA PRO A 97 24.67 -1.43 -6.73
C PRO A 97 26.20 -1.38 -6.66
N PHE A 98 26.89 -1.28 -7.80
CA PHE A 98 28.35 -1.23 -7.89
C PHE A 98 28.93 0.18 -7.97
N VAL A 99 28.10 1.23 -7.90
CA VAL A 99 28.51 2.63 -7.96
C VAL A 99 28.06 3.35 -6.69
N THR A 100 28.77 4.41 -6.30
CA THR A 100 28.31 5.28 -5.20
C THR A 100 26.92 5.80 -5.52
N ALA A 101 25.94 5.44 -4.69
CA ALA A 101 24.54 5.82 -4.89
C ALA A 101 24.40 7.34 -4.91
N ARG A 102 23.80 7.87 -5.98
CA ARG A 102 23.42 9.28 -6.09
C ARG A 102 22.11 9.55 -5.37
N TYR A 103 21.22 8.56 -5.35
CA TYR A 103 19.92 8.55 -4.70
C TYR A 103 19.75 7.22 -3.95
N PRO A 104 20.25 7.12 -2.70
CA PRO A 104 20.06 5.94 -1.87
C PRO A 104 18.59 5.53 -1.84
N SER A 105 18.36 4.24 -2.08
CA SER A 105 17.03 3.70 -2.26
C SER A 105 16.91 2.28 -1.75
N THR A 106 15.70 1.93 -1.34
CA THR A 106 15.31 0.58 -0.93
C THR A 106 14.03 0.18 -1.65
N LEU A 107 13.77 -1.12 -1.72
CA LEU A 107 12.60 -1.69 -2.38
C LEU A 107 11.67 -2.35 -1.37
N GLY A 108 10.37 -2.18 -1.61
CA GLY A 108 9.28 -2.88 -0.94
C GLY A 108 8.14 -3.15 -1.92
N GLY A 109 6.93 -3.22 -1.39
CA GLY A 109 5.70 -3.33 -2.18
C GLY A 109 4.89 -4.59 -1.88
N LEU A 110 4.03 -4.96 -2.82
CA LEU A 110 3.04 -6.03 -2.67
C LEU A 110 3.15 -7.03 -3.82
N THR A 111 3.27 -8.31 -3.49
CA THR A 111 3.36 -9.39 -4.48
C THR A 111 2.06 -10.18 -4.57
N GLY A 112 1.92 -11.04 -5.59
CA GLY A 112 0.79 -11.95 -5.69
C GLY A 112 -0.55 -11.28 -6.00
N LEU A 113 -0.53 -10.10 -6.64
CA LEU A 113 -1.74 -9.38 -7.01
C LEU A 113 -2.41 -10.03 -8.23
N VAL A 114 -3.74 -10.05 -8.20
CA VAL A 114 -4.57 -10.47 -9.33
C VAL A 114 -5.07 -9.22 -10.05
N THR A 115 -4.81 -9.13 -11.35
CA THR A 115 -5.36 -8.06 -12.21
C THR A 115 -6.82 -8.36 -12.56
N ARG A 116 -7.65 -7.32 -12.66
CA ARG A 116 -9.08 -7.48 -12.92
C ARG A 116 -9.61 -6.50 -13.96
N ASP A 117 -9.62 -5.21 -13.66
CA ASP A 117 -10.13 -4.17 -14.54
C ASP A 117 -8.98 -3.44 -15.27
N GLY A 118 -9.32 -2.75 -16.36
CA GLY A 118 -8.35 -1.99 -17.15
C GLY A 118 -7.88 -0.71 -16.45
N ILE A 119 -6.68 -0.25 -16.81
CA ILE A 119 -6.15 1.02 -16.31
C ILE A 119 -6.71 2.16 -17.17
N GLY A 120 -7.43 3.09 -16.53
CA GLY A 120 -7.97 4.28 -17.18
C GLY A 120 -6.99 5.47 -17.19
N GLU A 121 -7.51 6.66 -17.49
CA GLU A 121 -6.71 7.90 -17.54
C GLU A 121 -6.54 8.58 -16.17
N ARG A 122 -7.33 8.21 -15.17
CA ARG A 122 -7.26 8.78 -13.82
C ARG A 122 -6.06 8.21 -13.06
N PRO A 123 -5.38 9.03 -12.22
CA PRO A 123 -4.35 8.53 -11.31
C PRO A 123 -4.89 7.39 -10.44
N LEU A 124 -4.02 6.42 -10.18
CA LEU A 124 -4.36 5.29 -9.32
C LEU A 124 -4.07 5.64 -7.86
N SER A 125 -4.76 4.94 -6.96
CA SER A 125 -4.49 4.94 -5.53
C SER A 125 -4.47 3.51 -5.02
N LEU A 126 -3.51 3.19 -4.16
CA LEU A 126 -3.53 1.96 -3.39
C LEU A 126 -4.50 2.15 -2.22
N VAL A 127 -5.53 1.31 -2.18
CA VAL A 127 -6.49 1.29 -1.08
C VAL A 127 -6.13 0.18 -0.12
N THR A 128 -5.92 0.55 1.14
CA THR A 128 -5.89 -0.39 2.27
C THR A 128 -7.25 -0.38 2.95
N VAL A 129 -7.92 -1.54 2.97
CA VAL A 129 -9.19 -1.74 3.69
C VAL A 129 -8.93 -2.56 4.92
N VAL A 130 -9.48 -2.13 6.05
CA VAL A 130 -9.40 -2.84 7.32
C VAL A 130 -10.80 -3.17 7.79
N TYR A 131 -11.04 -4.45 8.09
CA TYR A 131 -12.25 -4.93 8.77
C TYR A 131 -11.90 -5.33 10.19
N LEU A 132 -12.70 -4.88 11.15
CA LEU A 132 -12.61 -5.27 12.57
C LEU A 132 -13.79 -6.17 12.92
N GLY A 133 -13.54 -7.32 13.53
CA GLY A 133 -14.57 -8.28 13.93
C GLY A 133 -14.06 -9.30 14.94
N ALA A 134 -14.97 -10.03 15.58
CA ALA A 134 -14.58 -11.17 16.42
C ALA A 134 -13.97 -12.29 15.55
N GLU A 135 -13.12 -13.15 16.11
CA GLU A 135 -12.50 -14.28 15.40
C GLU A 135 -13.53 -15.17 14.67
N SER A 136 -14.72 -15.34 15.26
CA SER A 136 -15.83 -16.09 14.65
C SER A 136 -16.38 -15.46 13.36
N ALA A 137 -16.10 -14.17 13.11
CA ALA A 137 -16.60 -13.41 11.98
C ALA A 137 -15.69 -13.46 10.74
N VAL A 138 -14.56 -14.19 10.79
CA VAL A 138 -13.62 -14.38 9.66
C VAL A 138 -14.32 -14.72 8.32
N PRO A 139 -15.32 -15.63 8.28
CA PRO A 139 -16.00 -15.94 7.02
C PRO A 139 -16.75 -14.73 6.43
N HIS A 140 -17.28 -13.85 7.29
CA HIS A 140 -17.99 -12.64 6.85
C HIS A 140 -17.01 -11.59 6.31
N VAL A 141 -15.85 -11.44 6.95
CA VAL A 141 -14.81 -10.50 6.51
C VAL A 141 -14.39 -10.78 5.06
N ARG A 142 -14.16 -12.05 4.70
CA ARG A 142 -13.85 -12.45 3.31
C ARG A 142 -14.97 -12.06 2.36
N SER A 143 -16.21 -12.41 2.72
CA SER A 143 -17.39 -12.10 1.91
C SER A 143 -17.59 -10.61 1.69
N LEU A 144 -17.33 -9.77 2.70
CA LEU A 144 -17.42 -8.31 2.60
C LEU A 144 -16.33 -7.74 1.69
N PHE A 145 -15.10 -8.26 1.79
CA PHE A 145 -14.02 -7.85 0.89
C PHE A 145 -14.32 -8.24 -0.57
N ASP A 146 -14.76 -9.47 -0.82
CA ASP A 146 -15.12 -9.93 -2.17
C ASP A 146 -16.28 -9.10 -2.76
N ALA A 147 -17.24 -8.71 -1.92
CA ALA A 147 -18.32 -7.80 -2.30
C ALA A 147 -17.78 -6.41 -2.66
N LEU A 148 -16.89 -5.83 -1.86
CA LEU A 148 -16.26 -4.54 -2.15
C LEU A 148 -15.51 -4.57 -3.50
N ILE A 149 -14.72 -5.62 -3.72
CA ILE A 149 -13.98 -5.83 -4.97
C ILE A 149 -14.97 -5.97 -6.15
N THR A 150 -16.11 -6.61 -5.95
CA THR A 150 -17.16 -6.75 -6.97
C THR A 150 -17.83 -5.43 -7.33
N HIS A 151 -18.10 -4.57 -6.34
CA HIS A 151 -18.85 -3.32 -6.53
C HIS A 151 -17.98 -2.10 -6.90
N SER A 152 -16.67 -2.23 -6.84
CA SER A 152 -15.72 -1.13 -7.14
C SER A 152 -14.99 -1.39 -8.47
N HIS A 153 -14.45 -0.34 -9.08
CA HIS A 153 -13.45 -0.51 -10.13
C HIS A 153 -12.13 -0.94 -9.49
N VAL A 154 -11.56 -2.07 -9.89
CA VAL A 154 -10.36 -2.66 -9.29
C VAL A 154 -9.37 -3.06 -10.37
N VAL A 155 -8.26 -2.34 -10.48
CA VAL A 155 -7.18 -2.64 -11.44
C VAL A 155 -6.46 -3.92 -11.03
N ALA A 156 -6.05 -4.00 -9.78
CA ALA A 156 -5.37 -5.16 -9.20
C ALA A 156 -5.72 -5.29 -7.73
N TYR A 157 -5.72 -6.49 -7.16
CA TYR A 157 -5.98 -6.71 -5.73
C TYR A 157 -5.21 -7.90 -5.18
N HIS A 158 -4.93 -7.87 -3.88
CA HIS A 158 -4.37 -9.02 -3.19
C HIS A 158 -5.51 -10.01 -2.84
N PRO A 159 -5.44 -11.28 -3.26
CA PRO A 159 -6.54 -12.22 -3.04
C PRO A 159 -6.67 -12.66 -1.57
N GLU A 160 -5.58 -12.60 -0.81
CA GLU A 160 -5.57 -12.94 0.61
C GLU A 160 -5.71 -11.69 1.48
N LEU A 161 -6.27 -11.88 2.67
CA LEU A 161 -6.38 -10.82 3.68
C LEU A 161 -5.31 -11.08 4.74
N GLY A 162 -4.57 -10.04 5.13
CA GLY A 162 -3.54 -10.12 6.18
C GLY A 162 -4.11 -9.75 7.54
N LEU A 163 -3.74 -10.49 8.59
CA LEU A 163 -4.05 -10.08 9.96
C LEU A 163 -3.16 -8.88 10.32
N LEU A 164 -3.77 -7.83 10.88
CA LEU A 164 -3.04 -6.68 11.41
C LEU A 164 -2.76 -6.87 12.90
N GLU A 165 -1.50 -6.79 13.30
CA GLU A 165 -1.14 -6.77 14.70
C GLU A 165 -1.41 -5.38 15.30
N GLY A 166 -2.22 -5.34 16.37
CA GLY A 166 -3.00 -4.15 16.72
C GLY A 166 -2.24 -2.89 17.14
N THR A 167 -0.97 -2.99 17.55
CA THR A 167 -0.22 -1.80 18.02
C THR A 167 0.46 -1.02 16.90
N GLU A 168 0.86 -1.66 15.81
CA GLU A 168 1.62 -1.02 14.73
C GLU A 168 0.71 -0.24 13.77
N HIS A 169 -0.58 -0.58 13.74
CA HIS A 169 -1.57 -0.02 12.83
C HIS A 169 -2.63 0.83 13.55
N ALA A 170 -2.25 1.51 14.64
CA ALA A 170 -3.17 2.26 15.49
C ALA A 170 -3.98 3.34 14.74
N SER A 171 -3.42 3.94 13.69
CA SER A 171 -4.11 4.91 12.82
C SER A 171 -5.26 4.30 12.02
N LEU A 172 -5.17 3.00 11.70
CA LEU A 172 -6.19 2.25 10.96
C LEU A 172 -7.19 1.59 11.90
N VAL A 173 -6.70 0.90 12.93
CA VAL A 173 -7.52 0.05 13.82
C VAL A 173 -8.16 0.85 14.96
N GLY A 174 -7.47 1.84 15.50
CA GLY A 174 -7.94 2.64 16.64
C GLY A 174 -9.33 3.29 16.42
N PRO A 175 -9.58 3.94 15.26
CA PRO A 175 -10.91 4.47 14.93
C PRO A 175 -12.01 3.40 14.90
N LEU A 176 -11.69 2.18 14.44
CA LEU A 176 -12.63 1.06 14.43
C LEU A 176 -12.95 0.61 15.86
N TRP A 177 -11.94 0.50 16.74
CA TRP A 177 -12.19 0.16 18.16
C TRP A 177 -13.14 1.14 18.84
N VAL A 178 -12.94 2.44 18.65
CA VAL A 178 -13.81 3.47 19.24
C VAL A 178 -15.24 3.35 18.69
N ARG A 179 -15.38 3.10 17.40
CA ARG A 179 -16.68 2.95 16.74
C ARG A 179 -17.42 1.70 17.22
N ASP A 180 -16.73 0.56 17.28
CA ASP A 180 -17.28 -0.70 17.79
C ASP A 180 -17.70 -0.58 19.26
N ALA A 181 -16.85 0.00 20.11
CA ALA A 181 -17.18 0.25 21.52
C ALA A 181 -18.42 1.15 21.66
N THR A 182 -18.58 2.14 20.77
CA THR A 182 -19.76 2.99 20.73
C THR A 182 -21.02 2.20 20.39
N LEU A 183 -20.97 1.33 19.36
CA LEU A 183 -22.08 0.43 19.01
C LEU A 183 -22.49 -0.45 20.20
N ASN A 184 -21.51 -0.97 20.93
CA ASN A 184 -21.75 -1.79 22.13
C ASN A 184 -22.47 -1.00 23.24
N ILE A 185 -22.07 0.24 23.51
CA ILE A 185 -22.68 1.08 24.55
C ILE A 185 -24.10 1.52 24.19
N ILE A 186 -24.40 1.78 22.92
CA ILE A 186 -25.75 2.16 22.47
C ILE A 186 -26.68 0.95 22.23
N GLY A 187 -26.18 -0.27 22.45
CA GLY A 187 -26.97 -1.50 22.39
C GLY A 187 -27.21 -2.05 20.97
N THR A 188 -26.45 -1.59 19.97
CA THR A 188 -26.53 -2.06 18.58
C THR A 188 -25.34 -2.94 18.17
N GLY A 189 -24.35 -3.10 19.04
CA GLY A 189 -23.19 -3.95 18.80
C GLY A 189 -23.33 -5.38 19.35
N ASP A 190 -22.29 -6.19 19.15
CA ASP A 190 -22.20 -7.61 19.55
C ASP A 190 -21.70 -7.81 21.00
N ARG A 191 -21.46 -6.73 21.74
CA ARG A 191 -21.00 -6.70 23.14
C ARG A 191 -19.61 -7.29 23.37
N PHE A 192 -18.85 -7.58 22.31
CA PHE A 192 -17.46 -8.00 22.45
C PHE A 192 -16.57 -6.84 22.84
N PHE A 193 -15.52 -7.12 23.61
CA PHE A 193 -14.53 -6.11 23.97
C PHE A 193 -13.72 -5.72 22.73
N SER A 194 -13.84 -4.47 22.28
CA SER A 194 -13.33 -4.03 20.96
C SER A 194 -11.82 -4.22 20.77
N PRO A 195 -10.95 -3.94 21.75
CA PRO A 195 -9.53 -4.24 21.64
C PRO A 195 -9.19 -5.76 21.62
N GLY A 196 -10.16 -6.62 21.95
CA GLY A 196 -10.02 -8.08 21.84
C GLY A 196 -10.49 -8.65 20.50
N LYS A 197 -10.95 -7.80 19.57
CA LYS A 197 -11.31 -8.20 18.20
C LYS A 197 -10.07 -8.23 17.31
N GLU A 198 -10.16 -9.02 16.25
CA GLU A 198 -9.14 -9.11 15.22
C GLU A 198 -9.40 -8.08 14.11
N ALA A 199 -8.32 -7.61 13.50
CA ALA A 199 -8.36 -6.70 12.36
C ALA A 199 -7.72 -7.38 11.15
N TRP A 200 -8.44 -7.43 10.04
CA TRP A 200 -7.95 -7.98 8.77
C TRP A 200 -7.85 -6.89 7.73
N SER A 201 -6.77 -6.94 6.97
CA SER A 201 -6.44 -5.97 5.92
C SER A 201 -6.50 -6.61 4.55
N GLY A 202 -7.02 -5.85 3.59
CA GLY A 202 -6.98 -6.16 2.17
C GLY A 202 -6.49 -4.97 1.38
N TRP A 203 -5.89 -5.24 0.23
CA TRP A 203 -5.29 -4.22 -0.62
C TRP A 203 -5.80 -4.33 -2.04
N PHE A 204 -6.12 -3.19 -2.64
CA PHE A 204 -6.42 -3.14 -4.05
C PHE A 204 -6.09 -1.78 -4.65
N LEU A 205 -5.78 -1.78 -5.94
CA LEU A 205 -5.46 -0.61 -6.73
C LEU A 205 -6.69 -0.16 -7.50
N THR A 206 -7.02 1.13 -7.43
CA THR A 206 -8.19 1.68 -8.12
C THR A 206 -7.94 3.09 -8.63
N ALA A 207 -8.75 3.50 -9.61
CA ALA A 207 -8.88 4.88 -10.05
C ALA A 207 -10.08 5.59 -9.40
N ASP A 208 -10.88 4.87 -8.60
CA ASP A 208 -12.03 5.45 -7.91
C ASP A 208 -11.59 6.37 -6.77
N ALA A 209 -12.39 7.40 -6.54
CA ALA A 209 -12.19 8.27 -5.39
C ALA A 209 -12.52 7.50 -4.10
N ILE A 210 -11.85 7.83 -2.99
CA ILE A 210 -12.02 7.12 -1.73
C ILE A 210 -13.48 7.15 -1.25
N GLU A 211 -14.23 8.21 -1.53
CA GLU A 211 -15.64 8.32 -1.18
C GLU A 211 -16.51 7.30 -1.92
N THR A 212 -16.12 6.92 -3.14
CA THR A 212 -16.82 5.87 -3.92
C THR A 212 -16.52 4.50 -3.33
N VAL A 213 -15.26 4.27 -2.95
CA VAL A 213 -14.85 3.04 -2.26
C VAL A 213 -15.57 2.90 -0.91
N GLU A 214 -15.63 3.97 -0.12
CA GLU A 214 -16.33 4.00 1.16
C GLU A 214 -17.85 3.77 1.00
N ALA A 215 -18.46 4.29 -0.08
CA ALA A 215 -19.86 4.03 -0.37
C ALA A 215 -20.15 2.55 -0.71
N ASN A 216 -19.16 1.84 -1.25
CA ASN A 216 -19.23 0.41 -1.55
C ASN A 216 -18.77 -0.48 -0.38
N LEU A 217 -18.22 0.11 0.68
CA LEU A 217 -17.71 -0.59 1.85
C LEU A 217 -18.88 -1.05 2.73
N THR A 218 -19.31 -2.29 2.50
CA THR A 218 -20.37 -2.91 3.28
C THR A 218 -19.90 -3.39 4.64
N GLU A 219 -20.81 -3.38 5.61
CA GLU A 219 -20.55 -3.81 6.98
C GLU A 219 -21.63 -4.78 7.46
N LEU A 220 -21.31 -5.56 8.48
CA LEU A 220 -22.26 -6.43 9.17
C LEU A 220 -22.48 -5.87 10.58
N ILE A 221 -23.72 -5.51 10.91
CA ILE A 221 -24.06 -5.04 12.26
C ILE A 221 -25.33 -5.77 12.70
N GLU A 222 -25.11 -6.93 13.32
CA GLU A 222 -26.16 -7.77 13.90
C GLU A 222 -25.90 -7.99 15.40
N PRO A 223 -26.93 -8.31 16.20
CA PRO A 223 -26.79 -8.45 17.66
C PRO A 223 -25.71 -9.44 18.12
N ASP A 224 -25.40 -10.44 17.29
CA ASP A 224 -24.44 -11.51 17.61
C ASP A 224 -23.17 -11.47 16.73
N ALA A 225 -23.10 -10.53 15.78
CA ALA A 225 -21.98 -10.40 14.85
C ALA A 225 -21.82 -8.97 14.35
N VAL A 226 -20.71 -8.32 14.72
CA VAL A 226 -20.33 -7.01 14.17
C VAL A 226 -19.00 -7.12 13.42
N VAL A 227 -19.03 -6.71 12.14
CA VAL A 227 -17.87 -6.45 11.30
C VAL A 227 -17.99 -5.06 10.71
N ILE A 228 -17.10 -4.15 11.14
CA ILE A 228 -17.05 -2.77 10.64
C ILE A 228 -15.78 -2.53 9.84
N GLY A 229 -15.90 -1.70 8.81
CA GLY A 229 -14.84 -1.45 7.84
C GLY A 229 -14.31 -0.02 7.91
N ARG A 230 -13.06 0.14 7.46
CA ARG A 230 -12.48 1.43 7.09
C ARG A 230 -11.62 1.24 5.85
N ALA A 231 -11.68 2.19 4.93
CA ALA A 231 -10.76 2.28 3.80
C ALA A 231 -9.86 3.51 3.97
N VAL A 232 -8.60 3.39 3.54
CA VAL A 232 -7.70 4.53 3.35
C VAL A 232 -7.07 4.41 1.97
N ALA A 233 -6.86 5.55 1.31
CA ALA A 233 -6.23 5.61 0.01
C ALA A 233 -4.88 6.34 0.11
N GLU A 234 -3.87 5.75 -0.49
CA GLU A 234 -2.54 6.32 -0.66
C GLU A 234 -2.31 6.54 -2.16
N PRO A 235 -1.72 7.67 -2.57
CA PRO A 235 -1.39 7.90 -3.97
C PRO A 235 -0.50 6.79 -4.52
N PHE A 236 -0.83 6.28 -5.71
CA PHE A 236 0.02 5.33 -6.42
C PHE A 236 1.22 6.03 -7.06
#